data_AF-A0AAF0AXX7-F1
#
_entry.id   AF-A0AAF0AXX7-F1
#
_cell.length_a   1.000
_cell.length_b   1.000
_cell.length_c   1.000
_cell.angle_alpha   90.00
_cell.angle_beta   90.00
_cell.angle_gamma   90.00
#
_symmetry.space_group_name_H-M   'P 1'
#
loop_
_entity.id
_entity.type
_entity.pdbx_description
1 polymer ?
#
loop_
_entity_poly.entity_id
_entity_poly.type
_entity_poly.pdbx_seq_one_letter_code
_entity_poly.pdbx_strand_id
1 'polypeptide(L)'
;MTRKEQLDASLRRTLSETVAHIPLEKFAQCFPTFKKGKAIAAMHQQLISFFEDTCKQEYAKLIEERGLHQKLDFLDQCIKEAMDRKESGEPPIDIESKQPQEILKAHLYTHKENLKNKLKEDIEDLELENQSLSQKIEEDEGKTQEYMHEAQQILLQLETTVKNMDERGISHNVLTNLESLLSFIHKQEESQPGDEKATT
;
A
#
# COMPACT_ATOMS: atom_id res chain seq x y z
N MET A 1 -16.84 -17.69 -26.45
CA MET A 1 -17.61 -16.48 -26.80
C MET A 1 -18.57 -16.25 -25.65
N THR A 2 -18.44 -15.13 -24.96
CA THR A 2 -19.27 -14.76 -23.80
C THR A 2 -20.66 -14.30 -24.26
N ARG A 3 -21.66 -14.32 -23.38
CA ARG A 3 -23.02 -13.90 -23.75
C ARG A 3 -23.10 -12.42 -24.13
N LYS A 4 -22.28 -11.56 -23.52
CA LYS A 4 -22.15 -10.15 -23.93
C LYS A 4 -21.61 -10.00 -25.36
N GLU A 5 -20.59 -10.77 -25.73
CA GLU A 5 -20.05 -10.76 -27.10
C GLU A 5 -21.09 -11.24 -28.12
N GLN A 6 -21.92 -12.22 -27.75
CA GLN A 6 -23.02 -12.69 -28.58
C GLN A 6 -24.09 -11.62 -28.78
N LEU A 7 -24.45 -10.87 -27.72
CA LEU A 7 -25.35 -9.73 -27.82
C LEU A 7 -24.80 -8.66 -28.75
N ASP A 8 -23.54 -8.26 -28.57
CA ASP A 8 -22.88 -7.26 -29.41
C ASP A 8 -22.78 -7.69 -30.88
N ALA A 9 -22.47 -8.97 -31.12
CA ALA A 9 -22.45 -9.53 -32.46
C ALA A 9 -23.85 -9.53 -33.09
N SER A 10 -24.88 -9.89 -32.32
CA SER A 10 -26.26 -9.90 -32.79
C SER A 10 -26.74 -8.48 -33.12
N LEU A 11 -26.51 -7.50 -32.25
CA LEU A 11 -26.90 -6.10 -32.48
C LEU A 11 -26.23 -5.52 -33.73
N ARG A 12 -24.92 -5.74 -33.89
CA ARG A 12 -24.18 -5.33 -35.09
C ARG A 12 -24.72 -6.00 -36.35
N ARG A 13 -25.02 -7.30 -36.28
CA ARG A 13 -25.59 -8.03 -37.41
C ARG A 13 -26.96 -7.51 -37.80
N THR A 14 -27.86 -7.31 -36.83
CA THR A 14 -29.21 -6.79 -37.09
C THR A 14 -29.17 -5.39 -37.69
N LEU A 15 -28.29 -4.51 -37.19
CA LEU A 15 -28.11 -3.17 -37.75
C LEU A 15 -27.60 -3.24 -39.21
N SER A 16 -26.57 -4.04 -39.46
CA SER A 16 -26.00 -4.22 -40.80
C SER A 16 -27.03 -4.78 -41.79
N GLU A 17 -27.83 -5.76 -41.38
CA GLU A 17 -28.88 -6.35 -42.22
C GLU A 17 -30.00 -5.34 -42.51
N THR A 18 -30.37 -4.53 -41.51
CA THR A 18 -31.36 -3.47 -41.66
C THR A 18 -30.92 -2.45 -42.72
N VAL A 19 -29.64 -2.05 -42.66
CA VAL A 19 -29.03 -1.14 -43.65
C VAL A 19 -28.96 -1.80 -45.04
N ALA A 20 -28.60 -3.08 -45.11
CA ALA A 20 -28.56 -3.82 -46.38
C ALA A 20 -29.95 -3.89 -47.06
N HIS A 21 -31.03 -3.91 -46.28
CA HIS A 21 -32.41 -3.92 -46.78
C HIS A 21 -32.89 -2.60 -47.38
N ILE A 22 -32.19 -1.49 -47.13
CA ILE A 22 -32.44 -0.15 -47.69
C ILE A 22 -31.33 0.28 -48.69
N PRO A 23 -31.12 -0.47 -49.79
CA PRO A 23 -30.14 -0.11 -50.80
C PRO A 23 -30.56 1.14 -51.59
N LEU A 24 -29.57 1.81 -52.19
CA LEU A 24 -29.77 3.03 -52.97
C LEU A 24 -30.85 2.87 -54.06
N GLU A 25 -30.95 1.71 -54.71
CA GLU A 25 -31.93 1.49 -55.77
C GLU A 25 -33.38 1.56 -55.26
N LYS A 26 -33.66 0.87 -54.14
CA LYS A 26 -35.00 0.92 -53.51
C LYS A 26 -35.31 2.32 -53.01
N PHE A 27 -34.31 3.01 -52.48
CA PHE A 27 -34.46 4.39 -52.04
C PHE A 27 -34.77 5.33 -53.22
N ALA A 28 -34.06 5.20 -54.34
CA ALA A 28 -34.26 6.01 -55.54
C ALA A 28 -35.59 5.75 -56.25
N GLN A 29 -36.11 4.52 -56.21
CA GLN A 29 -37.43 4.16 -56.75
C GLN A 29 -38.58 4.94 -56.10
N CYS A 30 -38.42 5.39 -54.85
CA CYS A 30 -39.39 6.23 -54.16
C CYS A 30 -39.42 7.68 -54.69
N PHE A 31 -38.44 8.09 -55.51
CA PHE A 31 -38.31 9.46 -56.05
C PHE A 31 -38.23 9.48 -57.59
N PRO A 32 -39.23 8.92 -58.31
CA PRO A 32 -39.16 8.72 -59.76
C PRO A 32 -39.07 10.03 -60.57
N THR A 33 -39.61 11.13 -60.03
CA THR A 33 -39.65 12.45 -60.71
C THR A 33 -38.34 13.25 -60.52
N PHE A 34 -37.46 12.83 -59.61
CA PHE A 34 -36.31 13.62 -59.20
C PHE A 34 -35.08 13.35 -60.07
N LYS A 35 -34.78 14.28 -60.99
CA LYS A 35 -33.75 14.11 -62.04
C LYS A 35 -32.29 14.20 -61.55
N LYS A 36 -32.04 14.48 -60.26
CA LYS A 36 -30.68 14.65 -59.71
C LYS A 36 -30.21 13.40 -58.96
N GLY A 37 -29.90 12.33 -59.71
CA GLY A 37 -29.46 11.04 -59.13
C GLY A 37 -28.26 11.14 -58.20
N LYS A 38 -27.29 12.03 -58.48
CA LYS A 38 -26.14 12.29 -57.59
C LYS A 38 -26.54 12.85 -56.21
N ALA A 39 -27.58 13.70 -56.17
CA ALA A 39 -28.07 14.26 -54.91
C ALA A 39 -28.82 13.20 -54.09
N ILE A 40 -29.57 12.30 -54.74
CA ILE A 40 -30.21 11.16 -54.08
C ILE A 40 -29.16 10.23 -53.46
N ALA A 41 -28.10 9.90 -54.19
CA ALA A 41 -27.02 9.06 -53.68
C ALA A 41 -26.31 9.71 -52.47
N ALA A 42 -26.05 11.01 -52.52
CA ALA A 42 -25.46 11.74 -51.39
C ALA A 42 -26.39 11.77 -50.17
N MET A 43 -27.69 11.99 -50.35
CA MET A 43 -28.68 11.96 -49.26
C MET A 43 -28.81 10.57 -48.64
N HIS A 44 -28.85 9.52 -49.48
CA HIS A 44 -28.91 8.13 -49.02
C HIS A 44 -27.67 7.78 -48.20
N GLN A 45 -26.47 8.11 -48.69
CA GLN A 45 -25.23 7.84 -47.96
C GLN A 45 -25.19 8.57 -46.61
N GLN A 46 -25.64 9.83 -46.55
CA GLN A 46 -25.73 10.58 -45.30
C GLN A 46 -26.73 9.96 -44.34
N LEU A 47 -27.91 9.53 -44.83
CA LEU A 47 -28.92 8.85 -44.02
C LEU A 47 -28.38 7.57 -43.42
N ILE A 48 -27.72 6.72 -44.21
CA ILE A 48 -27.17 5.44 -43.73
C ILE A 48 -26.07 5.69 -42.69
N SER A 49 -25.12 6.59 -42.97
CA SER A 49 -24.05 6.90 -42.01
C SER A 49 -24.63 7.45 -40.71
N PHE A 50 -25.52 8.43 -40.78
CA PHE A 50 -26.14 9.02 -39.60
C PHE A 50 -26.93 7.98 -38.79
N PHE A 51 -27.73 7.15 -39.46
CA PHE A 51 -28.51 6.10 -38.80
C PHE A 51 -27.61 5.07 -38.12
N GLU A 52 -26.59 4.57 -38.82
CA GLU A 52 -25.65 3.61 -38.24
C GLU A 52 -24.91 4.17 -37.03
N ASP A 53 -24.37 5.37 -37.14
CA ASP A 53 -23.57 5.99 -36.08
C ASP A 53 -24.45 6.30 -34.87
N THR A 54 -25.65 6.83 -35.10
CA THR A 54 -26.62 7.10 -34.03
C THR A 54 -27.05 5.81 -33.34
N CYS A 55 -27.41 4.76 -34.09
CA CYS A 55 -27.79 3.48 -33.49
C CYS A 55 -26.65 2.85 -32.69
N LYS A 56 -25.40 2.87 -33.20
CA LYS A 56 -24.23 2.35 -32.46
C LYS A 56 -24.02 3.09 -31.15
N GLN A 57 -24.13 4.42 -31.16
CA GLN A 57 -23.99 5.26 -29.96
C GLN A 57 -25.11 5.00 -28.95
N GLU A 58 -26.37 4.97 -29.40
CA GLU A 58 -27.52 4.72 -28.52
C GLU A 58 -27.51 3.30 -27.95
N TYR A 59 -27.09 2.29 -28.72
CA TYR A 59 -26.93 0.93 -28.20
C TYR A 59 -25.86 0.87 -27.11
N ALA A 60 -24.70 1.50 -27.34
CA ALA A 60 -23.63 1.55 -26.34
C ALA A 60 -24.12 2.21 -25.03
N LYS A 61 -24.84 3.34 -25.16
CA LYS A 61 -25.43 4.05 -24.03
C LYS A 61 -26.44 3.20 -23.26
N LEU A 62 -27.38 2.54 -23.96
CA LEU A 62 -28.38 1.67 -23.32
C LEU A 62 -27.75 0.46 -22.62
N ILE A 63 -26.69 -0.10 -23.19
CA ILE A 63 -25.93 -1.21 -22.60
C ILE A 63 -25.28 -0.75 -21.28
N GLU A 64 -24.69 0.44 -21.27
CA GLU A 64 -24.05 1.03 -20.10
C GLU A 64 -25.08 1.40 -19.02
N GLU A 65 -26.12 2.17 -19.37
CA GLU A 65 -27.16 2.62 -18.44
C GLU A 65 -27.84 1.47 -17.71
N ARG A 66 -28.03 0.33 -18.38
CA ARG A 66 -28.67 -0.87 -17.81
C ARG A 66 -27.67 -1.84 -17.19
N GLY A 67 -26.37 -1.58 -17.31
CA GLY A 67 -25.31 -2.48 -16.85
C GLY A 67 -25.42 -3.88 -17.46
N LEU A 68 -25.82 -3.99 -18.74
CA LEU A 68 -26.14 -5.29 -19.35
C LEU A 68 -24.94 -6.23 -19.38
N HIS A 69 -23.74 -5.70 -19.66
CA HIS A 69 -22.52 -6.53 -19.69
C HIS A 69 -22.24 -7.17 -18.33
N GLN A 70 -22.35 -6.40 -17.24
CA GLN A 70 -22.16 -6.94 -15.88
C GLN A 70 -23.19 -8.02 -15.55
N LYS A 71 -24.45 -7.80 -15.92
CA LYS A 71 -25.52 -8.78 -15.70
C LYS A 71 -25.32 -10.06 -16.52
N LEU A 72 -24.84 -9.95 -17.76
CA LEU A 72 -24.57 -11.09 -18.62
C LEU A 72 -23.32 -11.86 -18.17
N ASP A 73 -22.28 -11.16 -17.72
CA ASP A 73 -21.10 -11.79 -17.11
C ASP A 73 -21.48 -12.55 -15.83
N PHE A 74 -22.31 -11.94 -14.98
CA PHE A 74 -22.84 -12.60 -13.78
C PHE A 74 -23.70 -13.82 -14.13
N LEU A 75 -24.54 -13.72 -15.17
CA LEU A 75 -25.33 -14.86 -15.66
C LEU A 75 -24.43 -16.00 -16.18
N ASP A 76 -23.39 -15.68 -16.94
CA ASP A 76 -22.41 -16.66 -17.43
C ASP A 76 -21.73 -17.38 -16.24
N GLN A 77 -21.38 -16.64 -15.19
CA GLN A 77 -20.85 -17.20 -13.96
C GLN A 77 -21.86 -18.12 -13.27
N CYS A 78 -23.11 -17.67 -13.07
CA CYS A 78 -24.14 -18.50 -12.42
C CYS A 78 -24.41 -19.80 -13.17
N ILE A 79 -24.42 -19.77 -14.51
CA ILE A 79 -24.61 -20.97 -15.32
C ILE A 79 -23.43 -21.92 -15.17
N LYS A 80 -22.21 -21.39 -15.18
CA LYS A 80 -21.00 -22.19 -14.97
C LYS A 80 -21.03 -22.88 -13.60
N GLU A 81 -21.31 -22.13 -12.54
CA GLU A 81 -21.43 -22.68 -11.20
C GLU A 81 -22.52 -23.76 -11.10
N ALA A 82 -23.66 -23.55 -11.77
CA ALA A 82 -24.73 -24.54 -11.80
C ALA A 82 -24.34 -25.82 -12.57
N MET A 83 -23.56 -25.69 -13.64
CA MET A 83 -23.00 -26.84 -14.36
C MET A 83 -22.00 -27.60 -13.50
N ASP A 84 -21.09 -26.90 -12.83
CA ASP A 84 -20.09 -27.50 -11.95
C ASP A 84 -20.76 -28.27 -10.80
N ARG A 85 -21.82 -27.72 -10.19
CA ARG A 85 -22.63 -28.42 -9.16
C ARG A 85 -23.34 -29.65 -9.71
N LYS A 86 -23.84 -29.58 -10.95
CA LYS A 86 -24.47 -30.74 -11.59
C LYS A 86 -23.46 -31.86 -11.82
N GLU A 87 -22.24 -31.53 -12.21
CA GLU A 87 -21.15 -32.50 -12.41
C GLU A 87 -20.64 -33.09 -11.10
N SER A 88 -20.62 -32.30 -10.01
CA SER A 88 -20.27 -32.78 -8.67
C SER A 88 -21.35 -33.68 -8.03
N GLY A 89 -22.53 -33.79 -8.66
CA GLY A 89 -23.65 -34.60 -8.17
C GLY A 89 -24.48 -33.91 -7.09
N GLU A 90 -24.35 -32.60 -6.93
CA GLU A 90 -25.19 -31.83 -6.00
C GLU A 90 -26.64 -31.79 -6.48
N PRO A 91 -27.61 -31.90 -5.55
CA PRO A 91 -29.02 -31.83 -5.90
C PRO A 91 -29.40 -30.43 -6.42
N PRO A 92 -30.34 -30.34 -7.38
CA PRO A 92 -30.83 -29.07 -7.87
C PRO A 92 -31.38 -28.20 -6.73
N ILE A 93 -31.05 -26.91 -6.76
CA ILE A 93 -31.60 -25.95 -5.80
C ILE A 93 -33.02 -25.61 -6.21
N ASP A 94 -33.98 -26.13 -5.46
CA ASP A 94 -35.37 -25.68 -5.55
C ASP A 94 -35.53 -24.38 -4.74
N ILE A 95 -35.77 -23.28 -5.46
CA ILE A 95 -35.95 -21.93 -4.90
C ILE A 95 -37.40 -21.74 -4.43
N GLU A 96 -38.38 -22.42 -5.05
CA GLU A 96 -39.80 -22.22 -4.75
C GLU A 96 -40.21 -22.82 -3.39
N SER A 97 -39.50 -23.87 -2.95
CA SER A 97 -39.67 -24.44 -1.61
C SER A 97 -38.98 -23.67 -0.48
N LYS A 98 -38.12 -22.70 -0.79
CA LYS A 98 -37.30 -22.00 0.21
C LYS A 98 -38.10 -20.93 0.93
N GLN A 99 -37.98 -20.91 2.25
CA GLN A 99 -38.61 -19.87 3.05
C GLN A 99 -37.85 -18.53 2.88
N PRO A 100 -38.52 -17.37 2.96
CA PRO A 100 -37.87 -16.07 2.84
C PRO A 100 -36.68 -15.87 3.80
N GLN A 101 -36.74 -16.48 4.99
CA GLN A 101 -35.65 -16.42 5.97
C GLN A 101 -34.40 -17.17 5.51
N GLU A 102 -34.56 -18.26 4.75
CA GLU A 102 -33.45 -19.05 4.21
C GLU A 102 -32.77 -18.29 3.08
N ILE A 103 -33.55 -17.63 2.21
CA ILE A 103 -33.03 -16.76 1.16
C ILE A 103 -32.25 -15.59 1.76
N LEU A 104 -32.81 -14.94 2.79
CA LEU A 104 -32.14 -13.86 3.50
C LEU A 104 -30.83 -14.32 4.17
N LYS A 105 -30.85 -15.48 4.83
CA LYS A 105 -29.63 -16.06 5.43
C LYS A 105 -28.56 -16.35 4.39
N ALA A 106 -28.92 -16.92 3.24
CA ALA A 106 -27.98 -17.20 2.16
C ALA A 106 -27.34 -15.90 1.62
N HIS A 107 -28.15 -14.84 1.42
CA HIS A 107 -27.62 -13.54 0.98
C HIS A 107 -26.71 -12.89 2.02
N LEU A 108 -27.06 -13.00 3.32
CA LEU A 108 -26.23 -12.48 4.41
C LEU A 108 -24.95 -13.29 4.60
N TYR A 109 -24.93 -14.56 4.22
CA TYR A 109 -23.78 -15.43 4.37
C TYR A 109 -22.58 -14.89 3.60
N THR A 110 -22.75 -14.49 2.34
CA THR A 110 -21.68 -13.92 1.51
C THR A 110 -21.07 -12.68 2.14
N HIS A 111 -21.90 -11.76 2.65
CA HIS A 111 -21.41 -10.57 3.33
C HIS A 111 -20.64 -10.90 4.62
N LYS A 112 -21.16 -11.83 5.42
CA LYS A 112 -20.50 -12.28 6.64
C LYS A 112 -19.19 -13.02 6.36
N GLU A 113 -19.12 -13.79 5.28
CA GLU A 113 -17.92 -14.50 4.87
C GLU A 113 -16.83 -13.53 4.39
N ASN A 114 -17.18 -12.55 3.56
CA ASN A 114 -16.25 -11.50 3.15
C ASN A 114 -15.75 -10.70 4.35
N LEU A 115 -16.64 -10.35 5.29
CA LEU A 115 -16.25 -9.67 6.53
C LEU A 115 -15.31 -10.52 7.38
N LYS A 116 -15.61 -11.81 7.55
CA LYS A 116 -14.76 -12.76 8.27
C LYS A 116 -13.37 -12.85 7.65
N ASN A 117 -13.27 -12.90 6.32
CA ASN A 117 -11.98 -12.98 5.62
C ASN A 117 -11.18 -11.69 5.81
N LYS A 118 -11.83 -10.53 5.67
CA LYS A 118 -11.18 -9.23 5.94
C LYS A 118 -10.68 -9.12 7.38
N LEU A 119 -11.49 -9.52 8.37
CA LEU A 119 -11.06 -9.51 9.77
C LEU A 119 -9.87 -10.43 10.03
N LYS A 120 -9.75 -11.55 9.29
CA LYS A 120 -8.57 -12.42 9.40
C LYS A 120 -7.33 -11.74 8.86
N GLU A 121 -7.43 -11.10 7.69
CA GLU A 121 -6.33 -10.30 7.12
C GLU A 121 -5.90 -9.19 8.11
N ASP A 122 -6.86 -8.46 8.67
CA ASP A 122 -6.58 -7.40 9.65
C ASP A 122 -5.89 -7.96 10.93
N ILE A 123 -6.27 -9.17 11.38
CA ILE A 123 -5.62 -9.83 12.53
C ILE A 123 -4.19 -10.25 12.18
N GLU A 124 -3.97 -10.86 11.01
CA GLU A 124 -2.66 -11.28 10.56
C GLU A 124 -1.70 -10.08 10.43
N ASP A 125 -2.18 -8.95 9.89
CA ASP A 125 -1.42 -7.70 9.80
C ASP A 125 -1.04 -7.16 11.18
N LEU A 126 -1.98 -7.15 12.14
CA LEU A 126 -1.72 -6.72 13.51
C LEU A 126 -0.77 -7.65 14.27
N GLU A 127 -0.83 -8.96 14.03
CA GLU A 127 0.10 -9.93 14.61
C GLU A 127 1.53 -9.69 14.10
N LEU A 128 1.69 -9.43 12.80
CA LEU A 128 2.98 -9.06 12.21
C LEU A 128 3.52 -7.73 12.75
N GLU A 129 2.65 -6.73 12.87
CA GLU A 129 3.03 -5.43 13.45
C GLU A 129 3.47 -5.58 14.92
N ASN A 130 2.70 -6.30 15.72
CA ASN A 130 3.04 -6.58 17.11
C ASN A 130 4.37 -7.32 17.23
N GLN A 131 4.61 -8.33 16.38
CA GLN A 131 5.88 -9.05 16.38
C GLN A 131 7.05 -8.12 16.05
N SER A 132 6.89 -7.23 15.06
CA SER A 132 7.92 -6.24 14.73
C SER A 132 8.16 -5.24 15.86
N LEU A 133 7.11 -4.78 16.53
CA LEU A 133 7.22 -3.86 17.67
C LEU A 133 7.90 -4.54 18.86
N SER A 134 7.55 -5.79 19.19
CA SER A 134 8.21 -6.55 20.25
C SER A 134 9.70 -6.74 19.98
N GLN A 135 10.09 -7.04 18.73
CA GLN A 135 11.51 -7.14 18.36
C GLN A 135 12.25 -5.82 18.54
N LYS A 136 11.63 -4.69 18.18
CA LYS A 136 12.23 -3.36 18.40
C LYS A 136 12.40 -3.05 19.88
N ILE A 137 11.42 -3.40 20.71
CA ILE A 137 11.50 -3.22 22.16
C ILE A 137 12.67 -4.03 22.72
N GLU A 138 12.80 -5.31 22.35
CA GLU A 138 13.91 -6.15 22.81
C GLU A 138 15.28 -5.60 22.36
N GLU A 139 15.37 -5.08 21.13
CA GLU A 139 16.59 -4.45 20.62
C GLU A 139 16.95 -3.18 21.40
N ASP A 140 15.98 -2.32 21.68
CA ASP A 140 16.17 -1.07 22.41
C ASP A 140 16.50 -1.32 23.89
N GLU A 141 15.89 -2.34 24.51
CA GLU A 141 16.24 -2.79 25.86
C GLU A 141 17.68 -3.30 25.91
N GLY A 142 18.12 -4.09 24.92
CA GLY A 142 19.49 -4.56 24.78
C GLY A 142 20.51 -3.42 24.67
N LYS A 143 20.26 -2.45 23.78
CA LYS A 143 21.10 -1.24 23.64
C LYS A 143 21.16 -0.42 24.93
N THR A 144 20.03 -0.28 25.62
CA THR A 144 19.97 0.47 26.89
C THR A 144 20.83 -0.20 27.96
N GLN A 145 20.80 -1.54 28.06
CA GLN A 145 21.65 -2.29 28.99
C GLN A 145 23.14 -2.14 28.64
N GLU A 146 23.49 -2.16 27.36
CA GLU A 146 24.86 -1.94 26.89
C GLU A 146 25.36 -0.55 27.26
N TYR A 147 24.57 0.51 26.99
CA TYR A 147 24.92 1.88 27.39
C TYR A 147 25.04 2.05 28.91
N MET A 148 24.18 1.39 29.69
CA MET A 148 24.30 1.39 31.15
C MET A 148 25.59 0.72 31.61
N HIS A 149 25.98 -0.41 31.01
CA HIS A 149 27.21 -1.10 31.35
C HIS A 149 28.45 -0.26 31.00
N GLU A 150 28.47 0.36 29.82
CA GLU A 150 29.55 1.26 29.40
C GLU A 150 29.69 2.46 30.34
N ALA A 151 28.57 3.09 30.71
CA ALA A 151 28.58 4.20 31.67
C ALA A 151 29.13 3.79 33.04
N GLN A 152 28.77 2.60 33.54
CA GLN A 152 29.30 2.06 34.80
C GLN A 152 30.82 1.78 34.72
N GLN A 153 31.29 1.23 33.60
CA GLN A 153 32.72 1.00 33.36
C GLN A 153 33.50 2.32 33.38
N ILE A 154 33.01 3.36 32.69
CA ILE A 154 33.63 4.68 32.66
C ILE A 154 33.67 5.29 34.07
N LEU A 155 32.59 5.19 34.85
CA LEU A 155 32.57 5.68 36.23
C LEU A 155 33.61 4.97 37.12
N LEU A 156 33.72 3.64 37.00
CA LEU A 156 34.73 2.86 37.73
C LEU A 156 36.17 3.25 37.32
N GLN A 157 36.41 3.47 36.02
CA GLN A 157 37.71 3.93 35.52
C GLN A 157 38.05 5.32 36.05
N LEU A 158 37.09 6.23 36.11
CA LEU A 158 37.26 7.57 36.69
C LEU A 158 37.56 7.48 38.19
N GLU A 159 36.80 6.68 38.94
CA GLU A 159 37.03 6.48 40.38
C GLU A 159 38.43 5.92 40.66
N THR A 160 38.84 4.91 39.89
CA THR A 160 40.17 4.31 39.99
C THR A 160 41.26 5.31 39.63
N THR A 161 41.06 6.14 38.61
CA THR A 161 42.01 7.18 38.22
C THR A 161 42.16 8.25 39.29
N VAL A 162 41.05 8.70 39.89
CA VAL A 162 41.07 9.66 41.00
C VAL A 162 41.77 9.09 42.23
N LYS A 163 41.45 7.84 42.62
CA LYS A 163 42.15 7.14 43.71
C LYS A 163 43.65 7.03 43.45
N ASN A 164 44.04 6.63 42.25
CA ASN A 164 45.45 6.55 41.86
C ASN A 164 46.15 7.93 41.89
N MET A 165 45.45 9.03 41.58
CA MET A 165 46.00 10.39 41.69
C MET A 165 46.19 10.82 43.14
N ASP A 166 45.28 10.42 44.03
CA ASP A 166 45.32 10.71 45.47
C ASP A 166 46.41 9.87 46.17
N GLU A 167 46.50 8.57 45.85
CA GLU A 167 47.51 7.64 46.37
C GLU A 167 48.94 7.96 45.90
N ARG A 168 49.09 8.45 44.65
CA ARG A 168 50.39 8.96 44.17
C ARG A 168 50.80 10.27 44.86
N GLY A 169 49.93 10.84 45.69
CA GLY A 169 50.20 12.03 46.49
C GLY A 169 50.73 13.17 45.64
N ILE A 170 50.31 13.32 44.38
CA ILE A 170 50.90 14.32 43.47
C ILE A 170 50.68 15.72 44.06
N SER A 171 49.53 15.97 44.68
CA SER A 171 49.27 17.21 45.43
C SER A 171 50.14 17.34 46.68
N HIS A 172 50.35 16.26 47.44
CA HIS A 172 51.14 16.31 48.68
C HIS A 172 52.64 16.42 48.40
N ASN A 173 53.17 15.68 47.44
CA ASN A 173 54.56 15.72 46.98
C ASN A 173 54.92 17.05 46.33
N VAL A 174 54.00 17.69 45.58
CA VAL A 174 54.25 19.03 45.04
C VAL A 174 54.28 20.06 46.17
N LEU A 175 53.39 19.98 47.16
CA LEU A 175 53.39 20.87 48.33
C LEU A 175 54.62 20.67 49.21
N THR A 176 55.02 19.44 49.52
CA THR A 176 56.22 19.15 50.33
C THR A 176 57.52 19.47 49.59
N ASN A 177 57.56 19.33 48.26
CA ASN A 177 58.71 19.77 47.47
C ASN A 177 58.79 21.30 47.39
N LEU A 178 57.68 22.01 47.28
CA LEU A 178 57.65 23.48 47.35
C LEU A 178 58.03 24.00 48.74
N GLU A 179 57.55 23.38 49.82
CA GLU A 179 57.96 23.69 51.19
C GLU A 179 59.43 23.36 51.44
N SER A 180 59.93 22.24 50.91
CA SER A 180 61.36 21.89 50.99
C SER A 180 62.23 22.89 50.23
N LEU A 181 61.81 23.34 49.05
CA LEU A 181 62.50 24.37 48.27
C LEU A 181 62.51 25.72 49.01
N LEU A 182 61.37 26.15 49.58
CA LEU A 182 61.30 27.36 50.39
C LEU A 182 62.21 27.27 51.63
N SER A 183 62.23 26.12 52.31
CA SER A 183 63.11 25.89 53.45
C SER A 183 64.59 25.88 53.07
N PHE A 184 64.93 25.35 51.89
CA PHE A 184 66.30 25.33 51.36
C PHE A 184 66.79 26.74 51.03
N ILE A 185 65.93 27.57 50.42
CA ILE A 185 66.24 28.97 50.13
C ILE A 185 66.50 29.75 51.43
N HIS A 186 65.64 29.60 52.45
CA HIS A 186 65.88 30.26 53.74
C HIS A 186 67.12 29.73 54.48
N LYS A 187 67.45 28.44 54.38
CA LYS A 187 68.68 27.89 54.99
C LYS A 187 69.97 28.37 54.34
N GLN A 188 69.95 28.68 53.05
CA GLN A 188 71.10 29.29 52.37
C GLN A 188 71.33 30.74 52.79
N GLU A 189 70.29 31.47 53.19
CA GLU A 189 70.42 32.84 53.71
C GLU A 189 70.97 32.89 55.15
N GLU A 190 70.70 31.88 56.00
CA GLU A 190 71.12 31.89 57.42
C GLU A 190 72.46 31.19 57.72
N SER A 191 73.08 30.49 56.76
CA SER A 191 74.33 29.71 56.97
C SER A 191 75.62 30.38 56.45
N GLN A 192 75.65 31.70 56.32
CA GLN A 192 76.91 32.47 56.30
C GLN A 192 77.05 33.34 57.57
N PRO A 193 77.80 32.90 58.59
CA PRO A 193 78.24 33.77 59.68
C PRO A 193 79.77 33.95 59.67
N GLY A 194 80.24 35.22 59.59
CA GLY A 194 81.58 35.69 59.97
C GLY A 194 82.74 35.12 59.14
N ASP A 195 83.89 35.73 58.91
CA ASP A 195 84.69 36.79 59.54
C ASP A 195 85.91 36.91 58.58
N GLU A 196 86.74 37.93 58.45
CA GLU A 196 86.89 39.29 58.96
C GLU A 196 88.13 39.85 58.22
N LYS A 197 88.21 41.18 58.10
CA LYS A 197 89.44 42.00 58.05
C LYS A 197 90.33 42.05 56.78
N ALA A 198 90.32 43.28 56.25
CA ALA A 198 91.42 44.07 55.67
C ALA A 198 92.86 43.54 55.79
N THR A 199 93.62 43.71 54.71
CA THR A 199 95.07 43.91 54.72
C THR A 199 95.36 45.15 53.85
N THR A 200 95.94 46.17 54.50
CA THR A 200 96.74 47.34 54.03
C THR A 200 96.48 47.99 52.68
#